data_AF-A0A953WJE9-F1
#
_entry.id   AF-A0A953WJE9-F1
#
_cell.length_a   1.000
_cell.length_b   1.000
_cell.length_c   1.000
_cell.angle_alpha   90.00
_cell.angle_beta   90.00
_cell.angle_gamma   90.00
#
_symmetry.space_group_name_H-M   'P 1'
#
loop_
_entity.id
_entity.type
_entity.pdbx_description
1 polymer ?
#
loop_
_entity_poly.entity_id
_entity_poly.type
_entity_poly.pdbx_seq_one_letter_code
_entity_poly.pdbx_strand_id
1 'polypeptide(L)' 'MRLRKALLGLAAALTFVGQAHAQQLLRDAEIEQWLDDYSRPIFRAAGLPADQIQILIIGDPTINAFAA' A
#
# COMPACT_ATOMS: atom_id res chain seq x y z
N MET A 1 32.32 6.19 -34.57
CA MET A 1 32.44 6.11 -33.10
C MET A 1 31.29 6.74 -32.31
N ARG A 2 30.55 7.75 -32.82
CA ARG A 2 29.45 8.41 -32.11
C ARG A 2 28.22 7.51 -31.87
N LEU A 3 27.84 6.69 -32.85
CA LEU A 3 26.69 5.78 -32.77
C LEU A 3 26.87 4.67 -31.72
N ARG A 4 28.08 4.10 -31.62
CA ARG A 4 28.41 3.10 -30.57
C ARG A 4 28.31 3.67 -29.16
N LYS A 5 28.72 4.93 -28.96
CA LYS A 5 28.59 5.62 -27.66
C LYS A 5 27.13 5.91 -27.31
N ALA A 6 26.30 6.27 -28.29
CA ALA A 6 24.87 6.44 -28.10
C ALA A 6 24.16 5.12 -27.73
N LEU A 7 24.52 4.02 -28.39
CA LEU A 7 24.03 2.67 -28.06
C LEU A 7 24.45 2.23 -26.65
N LEU A 8 25.69 2.47 -26.24
CA LEU A 8 26.14 2.18 -24.87
C LEU A 8 25.41 3.04 -23.83
N GLY A 9 25.17 4.33 -24.12
CA GLY A 9 24.43 5.22 -23.24
C GLY A 9 22.96 4.79 -23.05
N LEU A 10 22.32 4.33 -24.12
CA LEU A 10 20.95 3.80 -24.06
C LEU A 10 20.88 2.48 -23.27
N ALA A 11 21.85 1.59 -23.46
CA ALA A 11 21.94 0.34 -22.71
C ALA A 11 22.17 0.60 -21.21
N ALA A 12 22.98 1.59 -20.85
CA ALA A 12 23.19 2.00 -19.47
C ALA A 12 21.96 2.67 -18.83
N ALA A 13 21.12 3.35 -19.61
CA ALA A 13 19.89 3.95 -19.09
C ALA A 13 18.83 2.89 -18.73
N LEU A 14 18.78 1.77 -19.47
CA LEU A 14 17.83 0.69 -19.22
C LEU A 14 18.09 -0.07 -17.91
N THR A 15 19.31 -0.01 -17.36
CA THR A 15 19.62 -0.65 -16.08
C THR A 15 19.14 0.17 -14.86
N PHE A 16 18.69 1.42 -15.06
CA PHE A 16 18.16 2.27 -13.99
C PHE A 16 16.64 2.17 -13.82
N VAL A 17 15.96 1.26 -14.54
CA VAL A 17 14.54 0.99 -14.31
C VAL A 17 14.38 0.20 -13.02
N GLY A 18 14.20 0.91 -11.91
CA GLY A 18 13.88 0.31 -10.62
C GLY A 18 12.53 -0.41 -10.66
N GLN A 19 12.36 -1.46 -9.83
CA GLN A 19 11.08 -2.14 -9.70
C GLN A 19 10.07 -1.19 -9.05
N ALA A 20 8.94 -0.96 -9.73
CA ALA A 20 7.82 -0.26 -9.13
C ALA A 20 7.18 -1.17 -8.07
N HIS A 21 7.46 -0.91 -6.80
CA HIS A 21 6.76 -1.54 -5.70
C HIS A 21 5.40 -0.87 -5.55
N ALA A 22 4.40 -1.40 -6.25
CA ALA A 22 3.01 -1.02 -6.03
C ALA A 22 2.58 -1.61 -4.69
N GLN A 23 2.19 -0.75 -3.74
CA GLN A 23 1.62 -1.19 -2.48
C GLN A 23 0.30 -1.93 -2.79
N GLN A 24 0.22 -3.21 -2.43
CA GLN A 24 -0.97 -4.00 -2.68
C GLN A 24 -1.97 -3.78 -1.55
N LEU A 25 -3.19 -3.37 -1.89
CA LEU A 25 -4.30 -3.33 -0.94
C LEU A 25 -4.97 -4.70 -0.91
N LEU A 26 -5.08 -5.28 0.28
CA LEU A 26 -5.73 -6.58 0.49
C LEU A 26 -7.24 -6.36 0.61
N ARG A 27 -8.01 -6.95 -0.31
CA ARG A 27 -9.47 -6.78 -0.41
C ARG A 27 -10.22 -8.08 -0.14
N ASP A 28 -10.10 -8.55 1.08
CA ASP A 28 -10.80 -9.74 1.55
C ASP A 28 -12.06 -9.31 2.31
N ALA A 29 -13.23 -9.66 1.79
CA ALA A 29 -14.50 -9.22 2.36
C ALA A 29 -14.74 -9.78 3.77
N GLU A 30 -14.21 -10.97 4.08
CA GLU A 30 -14.37 -11.56 5.40
C GLU A 30 -13.48 -10.84 6.42
N ILE A 31 -12.20 -10.63 6.09
CA ILE A 31 -11.28 -9.92 6.99
C ILE A 31 -11.72 -8.47 7.21
N GLU A 32 -12.15 -7.78 6.15
CA GLU A 32 -12.68 -6.41 6.24
C GLU A 32 -13.89 -6.36 7.18
N GLN A 33 -14.86 -7.27 7.01
CA GLN A 33 -16.05 -7.33 7.85
C GLN A 33 -15.71 -7.64 9.31
N TRP A 34 -14.84 -8.62 9.55
CA TRP A 34 -14.40 -8.98 10.90
C TRP A 34 -13.73 -7.80 11.62
N LEU A 35 -12.86 -7.07 10.92
CA LEU A 35 -12.15 -5.93 11.48
C LEU A 35 -13.10 -4.76 11.76
N ASP A 36 -14.06 -4.52 10.88
CA ASP A 36 -15.11 -3.52 11.05
C ASP A 36 -15.98 -3.83 12.27
N ASP A 37 -16.53 -5.05 12.35
CA ASP A 37 -17.37 -5.49 13.47
C ASP A 37 -16.66 -5.42 14.82
N TYR A 38 -15.37 -5.75 14.85
CA TYR A 38 -14.58 -5.75 16.08
C TYR A 38 -14.13 -4.34 16.52
N SER A 39 -13.84 -3.45 15.56
CA SER A 39 -13.32 -2.10 15.85
C SER A 39 -14.42 -1.08 16.14
N ARG A 40 -15.61 -1.23 15.54
CA ARG A 40 -16.76 -0.32 15.74
C ARG A 40 -17.08 -0.04 17.22
N PRO A 41 -17.17 -1.04 18.12
CA PRO A 41 -17.42 -0.78 19.54
C PRO A 41 -16.33 0.07 20.19
N ILE A 42 -15.07 -0.10 19.77
CA ILE A 42 -13.92 0.65 20.29
C ILE A 42 -14.01 2.12 19.86
N PHE A 43 -14.31 2.37 18.59
CA PHE A 43 -14.50 3.74 18.08
C PHE A 43 -15.67 4.45 18.77
N ARG A 44 -16.79 3.76 18.96
CA ARG A 44 -17.95 4.30 19.68
C ARG A 44 -17.61 4.63 21.14
N ALA A 45 -16.89 3.73 21.83
CA ALA A 45 -16.43 3.97 23.19
C ALA A 45 -15.46 5.17 23.30
N ALA A 46 -14.68 5.42 22.25
CA ALA A 46 -13.80 6.58 22.14
C ALA A 46 -14.53 7.88 21.72
N GLY A 47 -15.84 7.84 21.47
CA GLY A 47 -16.62 8.99 21.00
C GLY A 47 -16.37 9.37 19.54
N LEU A 48 -15.76 8.49 18.75
CA LEU A 48 -15.50 8.71 17.33
C LEU A 48 -16.71 8.30 16.46
N PRO A 49 -16.92 8.97 15.32
CA PRO A 49 -17.96 8.59 14.37
C PRO A 49 -17.57 7.31 13.64
N ALA A 50 -17.84 6.14 14.25
CA ALA A 50 -17.42 4.83 13.75
C ALA A 50 -17.80 4.57 12.28
N ASP A 51 -18.96 5.06 11.83
CA ASP A 51 -19.44 4.88 10.45
C ASP A 51 -18.66 5.73 9.41
N GLN A 52 -17.84 6.68 9.86
CA GLN A 52 -16.96 7.49 9.02
C GLN A 52 -15.52 7.00 9.01
N ILE A 53 -15.20 5.96 9.80
CA ILE A 53 -13.86 5.38 9.86
C ILE A 53 -13.80 4.20 8.91
N GLN A 54 -12.82 4.20 8.02
CA GLN A 54 -12.52 3.10 7.12
C GLN A 54 -11.16 2.53 7.47
N ILE A 55 -11.09 1.20 7.62
CA ILE A 55 -9.83 0.51 7.82
C ILE A 55 -9.41 -0.14 6.50
N LEU A 56 -8.18 0.11 6.07
CA LEU A 56 -7.60 -0.43 4.85
C LEU A 56 -6.44 -1.36 5.21
N ILE A 57 -6.39 -2.54 4.59
CA ILE A 57 -5.36 -3.53 4.86
C ILE A 57 -4.32 -3.48 3.74
N ILE A 58 -3.07 -3.26 4.12
CA ILE A 58 -1.93 -3.26 3.21
C ILE A 58 -1.27 -4.64 3.26
N GLY A 59 -1.03 -5.24 2.09
CA GLY A 59 -0.34 -6.51 1.93
C GLY A 59 1.17 -6.39 2.17
N ASP A 60 1.56 -5.90 3.35
CA ASP A 60 2.93 -5.76 3.80
C ASP A 60 3.21 -6.81 4.89
N PRO A 61 4.31 -7.58 4.81
CA PRO A 61 4.65 -8.58 5.83
C PRO A 61 5.12 -7.99 7.16
N THR A 62 5.32 -6.67 7.25
CA THR A 62 5.71 -5.96 8.46
C THR A 62 4.49 -5.48 9.25
N ILE A 63 4.58 -5.53 10.58
CA ILE A 63 3.50 -5.03 11.46
C ILE A 63 3.61 -3.51 11.57
N ASN A 64 2.61 -2.81 11.05
CA ASN A 64 2.48 -1.36 11.15
C ASN A 64 1.02 -0.90 10.99
N ALA A 65 0.69 0.30 11.48
CA ALA A 65 -0.60 0.95 11.29
C ALA A 65 -0.48 2.48 11.44
N PHE A 66 -1.29 3.23 10.69
CA PHE A 66 -1.34 4.70 10.72
C PHE A 66 -2.78 5.20 10.56
N ALA A 67 -3.06 6.41 11.04
CA ALA A 67 -4.36 7.08 10.93
C ALA A 67 -4.15 8.57 10.58
N ALA A 68 -5.13 9.18 9.94
CA ALA A 68 -5.13 10.58 9.51
C ALA A 68 -6.46 11.25 9.85
#